data_AF-A0A2R6FM64-F1
#
_entry.id   AF-A0A2R6FM64-F1
#
_cell.length_a   1.000
_cell.length_b   1.000
_cell.length_c   1.000
_cell.angle_alpha   90.00
_cell.angle_beta   90.00
_cell.angle_gamma   90.00
#
_symmetry.space_group_name_H-M   'P 1'
#
loop_
_entity.id
_entity.type
_entity.pdbx_description
1 polymer ?
#
loop_
_entity_poly.entity_id
_entity_poly.type
_entity_poly.pdbx_seq_one_letter_code
_entity_poly.pdbx_strand_id
1 'polypeptide(L)'
;MSMEAGFELGFASLSNEVTDRSLAVEGTLPDWLDGALVRNGPATFEVGGERVAHWFDGLAMLHRFGFDGRDDAVRYTNRSLRSETYRRAMETGEIAGQFATGGGYLQRVRQLLFGEPTDNCNVHVARVDGRLVAITEVPRYVGVNPETLDALGEFAFADALT
;
A
#
# COMPACT_ATOMS: atom_id res chain seq x y z
N MET A 1 14.54 29.97 -14.21
CA MET A 1 13.15 29.71 -14.67
C MET A 1 12.54 28.73 -13.69
N SER A 2 11.29 28.96 -13.30
CA SER A 2 10.61 28.48 -12.09
C SER A 2 10.69 26.98 -11.84
N MET A 3 11.16 26.63 -10.64
CA MET A 3 10.89 25.34 -10.00
C MET A 3 9.66 25.56 -9.10
N GLU A 4 8.50 25.65 -9.72
CA GLU A 4 7.21 25.66 -9.00
C GLU A 4 6.51 24.34 -9.27
N ALA A 5 6.80 23.39 -8.41
CA ALA A 5 6.03 22.19 -8.20
C ALA A 5 6.39 21.74 -6.78
N GLY A 6 5.39 21.58 -5.91
CA GLY A 6 5.54 21.06 -4.56
C GLY A 6 5.05 19.61 -4.45
N PHE A 7 4.72 18.99 -5.58
CA PHE A 7 4.07 17.69 -5.64
C PHE A 7 5.07 16.53 -5.75
N GLU A 8 6.34 16.82 -6.06
CA GLU A 8 7.41 15.82 -6.18
C GLU A 8 7.59 15.03 -4.89
N LEU A 9 7.35 15.68 -3.74
CA LEU A 9 7.34 15.03 -2.44
C LEU A 9 6.28 13.92 -2.35
N GLY A 10 5.15 14.06 -3.05
CA GLY A 10 4.10 13.05 -3.14
C GLY A 10 4.51 11.79 -3.92
N PHE A 11 5.64 11.83 -4.64
CA PHE A 11 6.21 10.70 -5.38
C PHE A 11 7.59 10.28 -4.83
N ALA A 12 7.94 10.73 -3.63
CA ALA A 12 9.14 10.32 -2.92
C ALA A 12 8.83 9.11 -2.02
N SER A 13 9.82 8.24 -1.82
CA SER A 13 9.66 7.06 -0.97
C SER A 13 9.49 7.45 0.51
N LEU A 14 8.48 6.89 1.17
CA LEU A 14 8.29 6.95 2.62
C LEU A 14 8.73 5.63 3.24
N SER A 15 9.93 5.63 3.84
CA SER A 15 10.49 4.45 4.51
C SER A 15 10.18 4.39 6.01
N ASN A 16 9.75 5.50 6.61
CA ASN A 16 9.48 5.56 8.04
C ASN A 16 8.07 5.02 8.36
N GLU A 17 8.02 4.04 9.25
CA GLU A 17 6.78 3.45 9.77
C GLU A 17 6.61 3.88 11.24
N VAL A 18 5.42 4.38 11.57
CA VAL A 18 5.06 4.74 12.95
C VAL A 18 3.84 3.95 13.39
N THR A 19 3.76 3.69 14.69
CA THR A 19 2.64 2.97 15.33
C THR A 19 2.04 3.86 16.40
N ASP A 20 0.71 3.93 16.41
CA ASP A 20 -0.09 4.64 17.42
C ASP A 20 0.38 6.09 17.71
N ARG A 21 0.79 6.80 16.65
CA ARG A 21 1.30 8.17 16.77
C ARG A 21 0.16 9.13 17.04
N SER A 22 0.26 9.92 18.11
CA SER A 22 -0.62 11.06 18.34
C SER A 22 -0.40 12.12 17.26
N LEU A 23 -1.46 12.54 16.58
CA LEU A 23 -1.43 13.70 15.70
C LEU A 23 -1.97 14.93 16.42
N ALA A 24 -1.45 16.11 16.09
CA ALA A 24 -2.03 17.38 16.52
C ALA A 24 -3.33 17.63 15.76
N VAL A 25 -4.35 18.10 16.47
CA VAL A 25 -5.66 18.43 15.91
C VAL A 25 -5.86 19.94 15.99
N GLU A 26 -6.27 20.55 14.89
CA GLU A 26 -6.72 21.93 14.83
C GLU A 26 -8.23 21.94 14.59
N GLY A 27 -8.99 22.53 15.52
CA GLY A 27 -10.46 22.48 15.52
C GLY A 27 -11.01 21.44 16.48
N THR A 28 -12.24 20.97 16.20
CA THR A 28 -12.95 20.01 17.05
C THR A 28 -13.50 18.88 16.18
N LEU A 29 -13.25 17.64 16.58
CA LEU A 29 -13.77 16.44 15.95
C LEU A 29 -15.20 16.18 16.44
N PRO A 30 -16.12 15.71 15.57
CA PRO A 30 -17.46 15.37 16.01
C PRO A 30 -17.47 14.15 16.96
N ASP A 31 -18.19 14.22 18.07
CA ASP A 31 -18.31 13.13 19.05
C ASP A 31 -18.85 11.80 18.48
N TRP A 32 -19.56 11.86 17.36
CA TRP A 32 -20.06 10.65 16.68
C TRP A 32 -18.99 9.94 15.83
N LEU A 33 -17.84 10.58 15.59
CA LEU A 33 -16.75 10.04 14.79
C LEU A 33 -15.91 9.05 15.62
N ASP A 34 -16.39 7.82 15.67
CA ASP A 34 -15.72 6.68 16.33
C ASP A 34 -15.42 5.58 15.30
N GLY A 35 -14.15 5.19 15.20
CA GLY A 35 -13.69 4.16 14.28
C GLY A 35 -12.34 4.46 13.64
N ALA A 36 -12.13 3.95 12.43
CA ALA A 36 -10.86 4.16 11.72
C ALA A 36 -11.06 4.32 10.21
N LEU A 37 -10.33 5.28 9.64
CA LEU A 37 -10.12 5.42 8.20
C LEU A 37 -8.82 4.71 7.83
N VAL A 38 -8.91 3.71 6.95
CA VAL A 38 -7.72 3.10 6.34
C VAL A 38 -7.62 3.54 4.89
N ARG A 39 -6.44 4.04 4.52
CA ARG A 39 -6.06 4.40 3.14
C ARG A 39 -4.94 3.48 2.68
N ASN A 40 -4.90 3.25 1.39
CA ASN A 40 -3.86 2.47 0.72
C ASN A 40 -3.28 3.30 -0.43
N GLY A 41 -2.02 3.06 -0.77
CA GLY A 41 -1.35 3.74 -1.86
C GLY A 41 0.09 3.26 -2.06
N PRO A 42 0.72 3.63 -3.18
CA PRO A 42 2.16 3.44 -3.37
C PRO A 42 2.94 4.39 -2.46
N ALA A 43 3.92 3.87 -1.74
CA ALA A 43 4.75 4.67 -0.84
C ALA A 43 6.26 4.40 -0.96
N THR A 44 6.67 3.27 -1.55
CA THR A 44 8.09 3.03 -1.85
C THR A 44 8.28 3.00 -3.36
N PHE A 45 8.95 4.01 -3.90
CA PHE A 45 9.19 4.19 -5.34
C PHE A 45 10.62 3.83 -5.75
N GLU A 46 11.50 3.55 -4.80
CA GLU A 46 12.91 3.25 -5.03
C GLU A 46 13.40 2.21 -4.04
N VAL A 47 14.11 1.19 -4.54
CA VAL A 47 14.77 0.14 -3.74
C VAL A 47 16.13 -0.12 -4.37
N GLY A 48 17.18 -0.26 -3.56
CA GLY A 48 18.54 -0.57 -4.06
C GLY A 48 19.16 0.47 -5.00
N GLY A 49 18.62 1.70 -5.04
CA GLY A 49 19.03 2.75 -5.99
C GLY A 49 18.30 2.70 -7.33
N GLU A 50 17.37 1.75 -7.53
CA GLU A 50 16.53 1.67 -8.71
C GLU A 50 15.13 2.22 -8.42
N ARG A 51 14.73 3.22 -9.23
CA ARG A 51 13.42 3.87 -9.14
C ARG A 51 12.44 3.27 -10.12
N VAL A 52 11.20 3.09 -9.68
CA VAL A 52 10.10 2.63 -10.55
C VAL A 52 9.80 3.63 -11.68
N ALA A 53 9.39 3.11 -12.83
CA ALA A 53 9.08 3.92 -14.01
C ALA A 53 7.70 4.59 -13.94
N HIS A 54 6.79 4.11 -13.09
CA HIS A 54 5.42 4.59 -12.99
C HIS A 54 4.93 4.58 -11.54
N TRP A 55 4.06 5.53 -11.16
CA TRP A 55 3.58 5.67 -9.79
C TRP A 55 2.83 4.42 -9.26
N PHE A 56 2.14 3.67 -10.13
CA PHE A 56 1.42 2.44 -9.77
C PHE A 56 2.34 1.27 -9.46
N ASP A 57 3.63 1.37 -9.76
CA ASP A 57 4.60 0.33 -9.46
C ASP A 57 5.20 0.49 -8.07
N GLY A 58 4.95 1.61 -7.39
CA GLY A 58 5.41 1.81 -6.02
C GLY A 58 4.82 0.76 -5.08
N LEU A 59 5.62 0.28 -4.12
CA LEU A 59 5.17 -0.75 -3.18
C LEU A 59 4.10 -0.19 -2.24
N ALA A 60 3.08 -1.00 -1.99
CA ALA A 60 1.93 -0.67 -1.17
C ALA A 60 2.29 -0.29 0.28
N MET A 61 1.65 0.75 0.78
CA MET A 61 1.62 1.12 2.20
C MET A 61 0.20 1.47 2.61
N LEU A 62 -0.17 0.94 3.77
CA LEU A 62 -1.44 1.23 4.42
C LEU A 62 -1.24 2.34 5.45
N HIS A 63 -2.24 3.20 5.58
CA HIS A 63 -2.29 4.31 6.51
C HIS A 63 -3.61 4.23 7.28
N ARG A 64 -3.56 4.23 8.60
CA ARG A 64 -4.71 4.19 9.50
C ARG A 64 -4.80 5.48 10.30
N PHE A 65 -5.97 6.08 10.33
CA PHE A 65 -6.35 7.19 11.19
C PHE A 65 -7.47 6.70 12.10
N GLY A 66 -7.18 6.53 13.39
CA GLY A 66 -8.15 6.13 14.41
C GLY A 66 -8.74 7.32 15.14
N PHE A 67 -10.04 7.23 15.41
CA PHE A 67 -10.87 8.20 16.12
C PHE A 67 -11.63 7.47 17.23
N ASP A 68 -11.78 8.08 18.41
CA ASP A 68 -12.44 7.47 19.57
C ASP A 68 -13.78 8.12 19.97
N GLY A 69 -14.20 9.17 19.24
CA GLY A 69 -15.44 9.92 19.47
C GLY A 69 -15.50 10.66 20.82
N ARG A 70 -14.39 10.79 21.55
CA ARG A 70 -14.38 11.35 22.91
C ARG A 70 -13.43 12.52 23.06
N ASP A 71 -12.26 12.41 22.45
CA ASP A 71 -11.22 13.43 22.52
C ASP A 71 -10.92 14.00 21.13
N ASP A 72 -10.42 15.23 21.07
CA ASP A 72 -9.83 15.83 19.86
C ASP A 72 -8.46 15.19 19.56
N ALA A 73 -8.44 13.86 19.42
CA ALA A 73 -7.26 13.04 19.26
C ALA A 73 -7.40 12.12 18.04
N VAL A 74 -6.35 12.08 17.22
CA VAL A 74 -6.23 11.13 16.11
C VAL A 74 -4.99 10.27 16.32
N ARG A 75 -5.15 8.96 16.23
CA ARG A 75 -4.05 7.98 16.29
C ARG A 75 -3.68 7.52 14.89
N TYR A 76 -2.43 7.73 14.50
CA TYR A 76 -1.92 7.39 13.18
C TYR A 76 -0.98 6.19 13.22
N THR A 77 -1.18 5.26 12.30
CA THR A 77 -0.27 4.13 12.04
C THR A 77 -0.09 3.98 10.55
N ASN A 78 1.15 3.73 10.10
CA ASN A 78 1.41 3.30 8.73
C ASN A 78 2.28 2.06 8.70
N ARG A 79 2.05 1.23 7.68
CA ARG A 79 2.80 0.01 7.46
C ARG A 79 2.86 -0.34 5.99
N SER A 80 4.06 -0.60 5.50
CA SER A 80 4.28 -1.20 4.20
C SER A 80 3.59 -2.56 4.18
N LEU A 81 2.83 -2.83 3.12
CA LEU A 81 2.21 -4.13 2.97
C LEU A 81 3.32 -5.15 2.71
N ARG A 82 3.58 -6.02 3.69
CA ARG A 82 4.60 -7.06 3.58
C ARG A 82 4.08 -8.21 2.70
N SER A 83 3.92 -7.91 1.42
CA SER A 83 3.57 -8.85 0.35
C SER A 83 4.82 -9.63 -0.09
N GLU A 84 4.65 -10.68 -0.89
CA GLU A 84 5.75 -11.41 -1.53
C GLU A 84 6.58 -10.48 -2.42
N THR A 85 5.92 -9.62 -3.21
CA THR A 85 6.57 -8.57 -4.01
C THR A 85 7.42 -7.65 -3.15
N TYR A 86 6.87 -7.18 -2.01
CA TYR A 86 7.62 -6.31 -1.10
C TYR A 86 8.86 -7.02 -0.54
N ARG A 87 8.69 -8.25 -0.04
CA ARG A 87 9.80 -9.02 0.57
C ARG A 87 10.90 -9.27 -0.45
N ARG A 88 10.52 -9.72 -1.66
CA ARG A 88 11.45 -9.94 -2.76
C ARG A 88 12.21 -8.66 -3.11
N ALA A 89 11.52 -7.52 -3.22
CA ALA A 89 12.18 -6.25 -3.54
C ALA A 89 13.23 -5.87 -2.48
N MET A 90 12.91 -6.04 -1.19
CA MET A 90 13.87 -5.79 -0.11
C MET A 90 15.05 -6.77 -0.10
N GLU A 91 14.83 -8.02 -0.49
CA GLU A 91 15.87 -9.06 -0.56
C GLU A 91 16.80 -8.87 -1.77
N THR A 92 16.25 -8.52 -2.93
CA THR A 92 17.02 -8.44 -4.19
C THR A 92 17.52 -7.04 -4.50
N GLY A 93 16.96 -6.01 -3.86
CA GLY A 93 17.30 -4.61 -4.14
C GLY A 93 16.64 -4.05 -5.40
N GLU A 94 15.61 -4.69 -5.96
CA GLU A 94 14.96 -4.29 -7.21
C GLU A 94 13.44 -4.47 -7.13
N ILE A 95 12.67 -3.52 -7.66
CA ILE A 95 11.22 -3.67 -7.88
C ILE A 95 11.01 -4.25 -9.28
N ALA A 96 10.87 -5.57 -9.37
CA ALA A 96 10.67 -6.27 -10.64
C ALA A 96 9.20 -6.66 -10.86
N GLY A 97 8.79 -6.70 -12.13
CA GLY A 97 7.54 -7.33 -12.55
C GLY A 97 6.27 -6.57 -12.13
N GLN A 98 6.32 -5.25 -12.08
CA GLN A 98 5.14 -4.43 -11.83
C GLN A 98 4.48 -3.98 -13.14
N PHE A 99 3.43 -3.17 -13.06
CA PHE A 99 2.62 -2.75 -14.21
C PHE A 99 3.46 -2.14 -15.36
N ALA A 100 4.40 -1.25 -15.05
CA ALA A 100 5.28 -0.63 -16.04
C ALA A 100 6.79 -0.78 -15.75
N THR A 101 7.16 -1.37 -14.61
CA THR A 101 8.54 -1.54 -14.17
C THR A 101 8.99 -2.99 -14.33
N GLY A 102 9.92 -3.19 -15.26
CA GLY A 102 10.54 -4.49 -15.53
C GLY A 102 10.95 -4.67 -16.98
N GLY A 103 12.26 -4.90 -17.17
CA GLY A 103 12.86 -5.68 -18.26
C GLY A 103 12.67 -5.21 -19.71
N GLY A 104 13.60 -5.62 -20.59
CA GLY A 104 13.46 -5.44 -22.03
C GLY A 104 12.22 -6.16 -22.59
N TYR A 105 11.88 -5.89 -23.86
CA TYR A 105 10.68 -6.42 -24.54
C TYR A 105 10.41 -7.92 -24.29
N LEU A 106 11.45 -8.76 -24.30
CA LEU A 106 11.34 -10.20 -24.09
C LEU A 106 10.85 -10.59 -22.68
N GLN A 107 11.25 -9.84 -21.66
CA GLN A 107 10.86 -10.09 -20.27
C GLN A 107 9.40 -9.69 -20.03
N ARG A 108 8.93 -8.59 -20.67
CA ARG A 108 7.52 -8.19 -20.67
C ARG A 108 6.64 -9.25 -21.33
N VAL A 109 7.05 -9.79 -22.48
CA VAL A 109 6.33 -10.89 -23.15
C VAL A 109 6.29 -12.14 -22.29
N ARG A 110 7.40 -12.51 -21.65
CA ARG A 110 7.44 -13.67 -20.74
C ARG A 110 6.54 -13.46 -19.53
N GLN A 111 6.50 -12.25 -18.98
CA GLN A 111 5.61 -11.93 -17.85
C GLN A 111 4.13 -11.95 -18.25
N LEU A 112 3.81 -11.46 -19.46
CA LEU A 112 2.44 -11.53 -19.99
C LEU A 112 1.97 -12.99 -20.19
N LEU A 113 2.87 -13.87 -20.63
CA LEU A 113 2.54 -15.26 -20.98
C LEU A 113 2.64 -16.23 -19.80
N PHE A 114 3.52 -15.98 -18.83
CA PHE A 114 3.90 -16.92 -17.77
C PHE A 114 4.14 -16.27 -16.40
N GLY A 115 3.88 -14.97 -16.26
CA GLY A 115 4.08 -14.26 -15.00
C GLY A 115 2.92 -14.52 -14.04
N GLU A 116 3.24 -14.82 -12.79
CA GLU A 116 2.24 -14.77 -11.72
C GLU A 116 1.79 -13.32 -11.53
N PRO A 117 0.49 -13.07 -11.32
CA PRO A 117 -0.01 -11.73 -11.05
C PRO A 117 0.65 -11.14 -9.80
N THR A 118 1.02 -9.85 -9.85
CA THR A 118 1.62 -9.15 -8.72
C THR A 118 0.69 -9.15 -7.51
N ASP A 119 1.25 -9.33 -6.32
CA ASP A 119 0.54 -9.17 -5.05
C ASP A 119 0.75 -7.78 -4.43
N ASN A 120 1.32 -6.84 -5.19
CA ASN A 120 1.44 -5.43 -4.80
C ASN A 120 0.06 -4.75 -4.77
N CYS A 121 -0.67 -5.02 -3.69
CA CYS A 121 -2.01 -4.51 -3.45
C CYS A 121 -1.97 -3.04 -3.00
N ASN A 122 -1.62 -2.11 -3.89
CA ASN A 122 -1.41 -0.69 -3.58
C ASN A 122 -2.56 0.24 -4.02
N VAL A 123 -3.66 -0.30 -4.56
CA VAL A 123 -4.73 0.50 -5.17
C VAL A 123 -5.81 0.86 -4.16
N HIS A 124 -6.34 -0.13 -3.46
CA HIS A 124 -7.49 0.06 -2.57
C HIS A 124 -7.44 -0.84 -1.33
N VAL A 125 -8.30 -0.54 -0.36
CA VAL A 125 -8.55 -1.38 0.81
C VAL A 125 -10.05 -1.40 1.09
N ALA A 126 -10.61 -2.58 1.35
CA ALA A 126 -12.04 -2.74 1.59
C ALA A 126 -12.30 -3.75 2.71
N ARG A 127 -13.50 -3.68 3.31
CA ARG A 127 -13.99 -4.74 4.18
C ARG A 127 -14.77 -5.75 3.34
N VAL A 128 -14.29 -6.99 3.33
CA VAL A 128 -14.91 -8.12 2.64
C VAL A 128 -15.04 -9.25 3.65
N ASP A 129 -16.26 -9.75 3.86
CA ASP A 129 -16.55 -10.80 4.86
C ASP A 129 -15.97 -10.50 6.26
N GLY A 130 -16.16 -9.27 6.73
CA GLY A 130 -15.65 -8.80 8.02
C GLY A 130 -14.14 -8.56 8.10
N ARG A 131 -13.36 -9.01 7.10
CA ARG A 131 -11.90 -8.87 7.04
C ARG A 131 -11.51 -7.60 6.28
N LEU A 132 -10.45 -6.94 6.72
CA LEU A 132 -9.85 -5.85 5.95
C LEU A 132 -8.93 -6.46 4.88
N VAL A 133 -9.10 -6.04 3.63
CA VAL A 133 -8.42 -6.64 2.46
C VAL A 133 -7.82 -5.54 1.60
N ALA A 134 -6.51 -5.60 1.35
CA ALA A 134 -5.81 -4.77 0.38
C ALA A 134 -5.97 -5.36 -1.02
N ILE A 135 -6.17 -4.49 -2.02
CA ILE A 135 -6.61 -4.85 -3.37
C ILE A 135 -5.74 -4.14 -4.42
N THR A 136 -5.46 -4.83 -5.53
CA THR A 136 -4.95 -4.29 -6.80
C THR A 136 -5.89 -4.67 -7.95
N GLU A 137 -5.51 -4.41 -9.20
CA GLU A 137 -6.33 -4.62 -10.41
C GLU A 137 -6.30 -6.05 -10.95
N VAL A 138 -5.54 -6.94 -10.31
CA VAL A 138 -5.45 -8.38 -10.62
C VAL A 138 -6.10 -9.21 -9.50
N PRO A 139 -6.48 -10.48 -9.73
CA PRO A 139 -7.17 -11.32 -8.74
C PRO A 139 -6.21 -11.84 -7.65
N ARG A 140 -5.49 -10.91 -7.02
CA ARG A 140 -4.63 -11.12 -5.85
C ARG A 140 -5.07 -10.16 -4.77
N TYR A 141 -5.33 -10.70 -3.59
CA TYR A 141 -5.84 -9.95 -2.46
C TYR A 141 -5.05 -10.31 -1.22
N VAL A 142 -4.76 -9.32 -0.37
CA VAL A 142 -4.00 -9.55 0.85
C VAL A 142 -4.87 -9.16 2.04
N GLY A 143 -5.09 -10.11 2.96
CA GLY A 143 -5.76 -9.83 4.22
C GLY A 143 -4.87 -8.98 5.13
N VAL A 144 -5.47 -8.09 5.91
CA VAL A 144 -4.77 -7.10 6.73
C VAL A 144 -5.36 -7.07 8.13
N ASN A 145 -4.52 -6.98 9.16
CA ASN A 145 -4.98 -6.67 10.52
C ASN A 145 -5.45 -5.21 10.59
N PRO A 146 -6.71 -4.92 10.94
CA PRO A 146 -7.25 -3.57 10.91
C PRO A 146 -6.67 -2.61 11.97
N GLU A 147 -6.01 -3.14 13.00
CA GLU A 147 -5.38 -2.35 14.06
C GLU A 147 -3.89 -2.13 13.79
N THR A 148 -3.15 -3.21 13.49
CA THR A 148 -1.68 -3.15 13.33
C THR A 148 -1.23 -2.89 11.90
N LEU A 149 -2.12 -3.07 10.92
CA LEU A 149 -1.86 -3.04 9.47
C LEU A 149 -0.89 -4.15 8.99
N ASP A 150 -0.66 -5.17 9.80
CA ASP A 150 0.15 -6.32 9.39
C ASP A 150 -0.57 -7.14 8.32
N ALA A 151 0.20 -7.58 7.32
CA ALA A 151 -0.29 -8.50 6.31
C ALA A 151 -0.55 -9.88 6.94
N LEU A 152 -1.76 -10.41 6.75
CA LEU A 152 -2.20 -11.71 7.25
C LEU A 152 -2.05 -12.84 6.22
N GLY A 153 -1.53 -12.53 5.04
CA GLY A 153 -1.41 -13.45 3.91
C GLY A 153 -2.51 -13.27 2.87
N GLU A 154 -2.56 -14.19 1.91
CA GLU A 154 -3.53 -14.15 0.81
C GLU A 154 -4.97 -14.25 1.32
N PHE A 155 -5.84 -13.44 0.72
CA PHE A 155 -7.29 -13.55 0.87
C PHE A 155 -7.85 -14.20 -0.40
N ALA A 156 -8.44 -15.37 -0.26
CA ALA A 156 -9.09 -16.08 -1.34
C ALA A 156 -10.61 -16.08 -1.13
N PHE A 157 -11.36 -15.86 -2.20
CA PHE A 157 -12.80 -16.07 -2.18
C PHE A 157 -13.10 -17.57 -2.23
N ALA A 158 -14.09 -18.00 -1.45
CA ALA A 158 -14.51 -19.40 -1.39
C ALA A 158 -15.54 -19.70 -2.48
N ASP A 159 -15.13 -19.60 -3.74
CA ASP A 159 -15.95 -19.88 -4.92
C ASP A 159 -15.17 -20.64 -6.00
N ALA A 160 -15.85 -20.92 -7.11
CA ALA A 160 -15.30 -21.67 -8.25
C ALA A 160 -15.03 -20.78 -9.47
N LEU A 161 -14.99 -19.45 -9.29
CA LEU A 161 -14.69 -18.51 -10.36
C LEU A 161 -13.17 -18.45 -10.57
N THR A 162 -12.76 -18.48 -11.83
CA THR A 162 -11.37 -18.37 -12.30
C THR A 162 -11.22 -17.19 -13.23
#